data_AF-A0A183V1W8-F1
#
_entry.id   AF-A0A183V1W8-F1
#
_cell.length_a   1.000
_cell.length_b   1.000
_cell.length_c   1.000
_cell.angle_alpha   90.00
_cell.angle_beta   90.00
_cell.angle_gamma   90.00
#
_symmetry.space_group_name_H-M   'P 1'
#
loop_
_entity.id
_entity.type
_entity.pdbx_description
1 polymer ?
#
loop_
_entity_poly.entity_id
_entity_poly.type
_entity_poly.pdbx_seq_one_letter_code
_entity_poly.pdbx_strand_id
1 'polypeptide(L)'
;MERNCVKREFCSTTDKLLQTAERGRVLTMKYGKHQMMLIRKRMAIENWLDDRLLELYDGAVDFDIDIDKVLDLNTATERKQYVLDILRTSKCLASSDAIENFLNELMQKLDTL
;
A
#
# COMPACT_ATOMS: atom_id res chain seq x y z
N MET A 1 2.15 -47.78 13.18
CA MET A 1 1.55 -47.77 11.82
C MET A 1 1.37 -46.34 11.40
N GLU A 2 1.90 -46.05 10.22
CA GLU A 2 2.16 -44.73 9.68
C GLU A 2 0.92 -44.05 9.07
N ARG A 3 0.96 -42.72 9.10
CA ARG A 3 0.51 -41.74 8.09
C ARG A 3 -0.94 -41.82 7.57
N ASN A 4 -1.65 -40.70 7.66
CA ASN A 4 -2.13 -40.04 6.45
C ASN A 4 -2.42 -38.55 6.62
N CYS A 5 -1.45 -37.76 6.17
CA CYS A 5 -1.55 -36.34 5.86
C CYS A 5 -2.16 -36.23 4.46
N VAL A 6 -3.41 -35.75 4.35
CA VAL A 6 -4.06 -35.51 3.06
C VAL A 6 -3.60 -34.16 2.53
N LYS A 7 -2.74 -34.23 1.52
CA LYS A 7 -2.28 -33.13 0.67
C LYS A 7 -3.45 -32.27 0.17
N ARG A 8 -3.29 -30.95 0.21
CA ARG A 8 -3.82 -30.08 -0.84
C ARG A 8 -2.74 -29.11 -1.28
N GLU A 9 -2.20 -29.43 -2.44
CA GLU A 9 -1.34 -28.59 -3.25
C GLU A 9 -2.17 -27.43 -3.78
N PHE A 10 -1.63 -26.21 -3.69
CA PHE A 10 -1.88 -25.20 -4.71
C PHE A 10 -0.62 -24.34 -4.84
N CYS A 11 0.24 -24.76 -5.76
CA CYS A 11 1.39 -24.01 -6.24
C CYS A 11 1.01 -23.51 -7.64
N SER A 12 0.68 -22.23 -7.77
CA SER A 12 0.43 -21.60 -9.06
C SER A 12 1.76 -21.13 -9.66
N THR A 13 2.12 -21.74 -10.77
CA THR A 13 3.32 -21.54 -11.59
C THR A 13 3.46 -20.12 -12.17
N THR A 14 4.71 -19.80 -12.54
CA THR A 14 5.31 -18.62 -13.23
C THR A 14 5.93 -17.62 -12.24
N ASP A 15 7.25 -17.43 -12.19
CA ASP A 15 8.14 -17.02 -13.28
C ASP A 15 9.57 -17.63 -13.13
N LYS A 16 10.22 -17.90 -14.26
CA LYS A 16 11.59 -18.45 -14.34
C LYS A 16 12.60 -17.31 -14.34
N LEU A 17 13.17 -16.97 -13.18
CA LEU A 17 14.49 -16.30 -13.12
C LEU A 17 15.21 -16.74 -11.85
N LEU A 18 16.30 -17.51 -12.00
CA LEU A 18 17.58 -17.26 -11.31
C LEU A 18 18.60 -18.34 -11.72
N GLN A 19 19.22 -18.12 -12.88
CA GLN A 19 20.52 -18.73 -13.16
C GLN A 19 21.59 -17.71 -12.75
N THR A 20 21.99 -17.74 -11.47
CA THR A 20 23.34 -17.40 -10.97
C THR A 20 23.38 -17.76 -9.48
N ALA A 21 23.87 -18.96 -9.22
CA ALA A 21 24.06 -19.52 -7.90
C ALA A 21 25.24 -18.84 -7.20
N GLU A 22 25.00 -17.83 -6.35
CA GLU A 22 25.93 -17.45 -5.26
C GLU A 22 25.40 -16.41 -4.22
N ARG A 23 24.15 -15.91 -4.30
CA ARG A 23 23.60 -14.89 -3.36
C ARG A 23 22.35 -15.26 -2.55
N GLY A 24 21.87 -16.50 -2.59
CA GLY A 24 20.43 -16.79 -2.40
C GLY A 24 19.86 -17.03 -1.00
N ARG A 25 20.42 -16.54 0.12
CA ARG A 25 19.74 -16.67 1.43
C ARG A 25 19.02 -15.37 1.80
N VAL A 26 17.87 -15.14 1.17
CA VAL A 26 16.91 -14.11 1.64
C VAL A 26 16.17 -14.68 2.84
N LEU A 27 16.24 -14.00 3.99
CA LEU A 27 15.49 -14.37 5.17
C LEU A 27 14.00 -14.05 4.94
N THR A 28 13.25 -15.01 4.41
CA THR A 28 11.80 -14.84 4.23
C THR A 28 11.08 -15.32 5.48
N MET A 29 10.75 -14.40 6.39
CA MET A 29 9.90 -14.72 7.54
C MET A 29 8.48 -15.03 7.07
N LYS A 30 7.86 -16.06 7.66
CA LYS A 30 6.48 -16.45 7.31
C LYS A 30 5.49 -15.60 8.12
N TYR A 31 4.67 -14.81 7.42
CA TYR A 31 3.54 -14.11 8.03
C TYR A 31 2.34 -15.06 8.22
N GLY A 32 1.67 -14.96 9.36
CA GLY A 32 0.40 -15.67 9.60
C GLY A 32 -0.72 -15.16 8.68
N LYS A 33 -1.83 -15.90 8.58
CA LYS A 33 -2.96 -15.55 7.67
C LYS A 33 -3.49 -14.13 7.90
N HIS A 34 -3.64 -13.72 9.16
CA HIS A 34 -4.12 -12.38 9.52
C HIS A 34 -3.10 -11.29 9.15
N GLN A 35 -1.83 -11.51 9.47
CA GLN A 35 -0.74 -10.60 9.09
C GLN A 35 -0.67 -10.43 7.57
N MET A 36 -0.77 -11.53 6.83
CA MET A 36 -0.82 -11.50 5.36
C MET A 36 -2.04 -10.75 4.83
N MET A 37 -3.20 -10.85 5.50
CA MET A 37 -4.39 -10.08 5.15
C MET A 37 -4.17 -8.58 5.36
N LEU A 38 -3.62 -8.17 6.50
CA LEU A 38 -3.31 -6.76 6.80
C LEU A 38 -2.30 -6.18 5.81
N ILE A 39 -1.23 -6.93 5.50
CA ILE A 39 -0.24 -6.55 4.49
C ILE A 39 -0.94 -6.32 3.14
N ARG A 40 -1.79 -7.26 2.70
CA ARG A 40 -2.52 -7.12 1.43
C ARG A 40 -3.45 -5.91 1.41
N LYS A 41 -4.18 -5.64 2.51
CA LYS A 41 -5.04 -4.46 2.61
C LYS A 41 -4.25 -3.17 2.48
N ARG A 42 -3.10 -3.09 3.17
CA ARG A 42 -2.20 -1.93 3.13
C ARG A 42 -1.67 -1.68 1.72
N MET A 43 -1.11 -2.71 1.07
CA MET A 43 -0.61 -2.59 -0.31
C MET A 43 -1.70 -2.15 -1.28
N ALA A 44 -2.95 -2.57 -1.07
CA ALA A 44 -4.07 -2.14 -1.92
C ALA A 44 -4.39 -0.65 -1.76
N ILE A 45 -4.16 -0.07 -0.58
CA ILE A 45 -4.35 1.37 -0.34
C ILE A 45 -3.18 2.16 -0.90
N GLU A 46 -1.94 1.69 -0.74
CA GLU A 46 -0.75 2.30 -1.35
C GLU A 46 -0.86 2.34 -2.89
N ASN A 47 -1.19 1.22 -3.54
CA ASN A 47 -1.40 1.19 -4.99
C ASN A 47 -2.52 2.15 -5.43
N TRP A 48 -3.63 2.20 -4.68
CA TRP A 48 -4.73 3.12 -5.00
C TRP A 48 -4.31 4.59 -4.84
N LEU A 49 -3.49 4.88 -3.84
CA LEU A 49 -2.96 6.22 -3.60
C LEU A 49 -2.08 6.67 -4.76
N ASP A 50 -1.17 5.81 -5.22
CA ASP A 50 -0.30 6.09 -6.37
C ASP A 50 -1.12 6.38 -7.64
N ASP A 51 -2.08 5.51 -7.97
CA ASP A 51 -2.96 5.67 -9.12
C ASP A 51 -3.73 7.01 -9.05
N ARG A 52 -4.24 7.35 -7.86
CA ARG A 52 -5.05 8.56 -7.65
C ARG A 52 -4.23 9.84 -7.66
N LEU A 53 -3.02 9.81 -7.12
CA LEU A 53 -2.08 10.94 -7.22
C LEU A 53 -1.64 11.15 -8.68
N LEU A 54 -1.39 10.06 -9.41
CA LEU A 54 -1.01 10.12 -10.82
C LEU A 54 -2.12 10.77 -11.66
N GLU A 55 -3.38 10.41 -11.41
CA GLU A 55 -4.55 11.05 -12.03
C GLU A 55 -4.67 12.53 -11.65
N LEU A 56 -4.46 12.88 -10.37
CA LEU A 56 -4.60 14.24 -9.86
C LEU A 56 -3.53 15.20 -10.40
N TYR A 57 -2.33 14.70 -10.68
CA TYR A 57 -1.16 15.48 -11.12
C TYR A 57 -0.78 15.23 -12.59
N ASP A 58 -1.64 14.59 -13.38
CA ASP A 58 -1.40 14.30 -14.80
C ASP A 58 -0.04 13.64 -15.07
N GLY A 59 0.33 12.68 -14.21
CA GLY A 59 1.61 11.96 -14.31
C GLY A 59 2.84 12.65 -13.72
N ALA A 60 2.71 13.87 -13.21
CA ALA A 60 3.83 14.64 -12.62
C ALA A 60 3.88 14.53 -11.09
N VAL A 61 3.97 13.30 -10.56
CA VAL A 61 4.12 13.05 -9.11
C VAL A 61 5.58 12.76 -8.79
N ASP A 62 6.20 13.61 -7.97
CA ASP A 62 7.58 13.45 -7.47
C ASP A 62 7.63 13.28 -5.93
N PHE A 63 6.49 12.96 -5.33
CA PHE A 63 6.36 12.79 -3.88
C PHE A 63 5.54 11.56 -3.57
N ASP A 64 5.83 10.95 -2.43
CA ASP A 64 5.15 9.77 -1.92
C ASP A 64 4.56 10.09 -0.54
N ILE A 65 3.41 9.47 -0.22
CA ILE A 65 2.71 9.65 1.05
C ILE A 65 2.81 8.36 1.86
N ASP A 66 3.65 8.38 2.90
CA ASP A 66 3.82 7.25 3.81
C ASP A 66 2.54 6.95 4.60
N ILE A 67 1.82 5.88 4.23
CA ILE A 67 0.58 5.46 4.90
C ILE A 67 0.80 5.15 6.38
N ASP A 68 1.95 4.57 6.75
CA ASP A 68 2.29 4.31 8.15
C ASP A 68 2.31 5.58 9.00
N LYS A 69 2.90 6.67 8.49
CA LYS A 69 2.93 7.96 9.20
C LYS A 69 1.54 8.55 9.35
N VAL A 70 0.67 8.35 8.36
CA VAL A 70 -0.73 8.80 8.44
C VAL A 70 -1.51 7.98 9.49
N LEU A 71 -1.29 6.67 9.55
CA LEU A 71 -1.95 5.80 10.53
C LEU A 71 -1.49 6.04 11.97
N ASP A 72 -0.24 6.46 12.17
CA ASP A 72 0.32 6.83 13.47
C ASP A 72 -0.34 8.08 14.09
N LEU A 73 -1.03 8.90 13.29
CA LEU A 73 -1.77 10.05 13.77
C LEU A 73 -3.11 9.63 14.41
N ASN A 74 -3.46 10.28 15.52
CA ASN A 74 -4.57 9.86 16.37
C ASN A 74 -5.93 10.39 15.88
N THR A 75 -5.95 11.53 15.20
CA THR A 75 -7.21 12.16 14.77
C THR A 75 -7.32 12.27 13.24
N ALA A 76 -8.53 12.11 12.72
CA ALA A 76 -8.80 12.27 11.28
C ALA A 76 -8.46 13.68 10.77
N THR A 77 -8.62 14.71 11.62
CA THR A 77 -8.27 16.09 11.30
C THR A 77 -6.76 16.25 11.09
N GLU A 78 -5.93 15.69 11.99
CA GLU A 78 -4.47 15.71 11.85
C GLU A 78 -4.02 14.95 10.61
N ARG A 79 -4.63 13.78 10.33
CA ARG A 79 -4.36 12.99 9.11
C ARG A 79 -4.63 13.79 7.85
N LYS A 80 -5.79 14.44 7.76
CA LYS A 80 -6.15 15.32 6.64
C LYS A 80 -5.16 16.47 6.49
N GLN A 81 -4.80 17.13 7.59
CA GLN A 81 -3.88 18.27 7.55
C GLN A 81 -2.48 17.85 7.10
N TYR A 82 -1.97 16.72 7.58
CA TYR A 82 -0.67 16.19 7.19
C TYR A 82 -0.58 15.94 5.68
N VAL A 83 -1.56 15.23 5.11
CA VAL A 83 -1.60 14.96 3.67
C VAL A 83 -1.73 16.26 2.88
N LEU A 84 -2.58 17.18 3.33
CA LEU A 84 -2.79 18.46 2.68
C LEU A 84 -1.53 19.35 2.70
N ASP A 85 -0.72 19.30 3.76
CA ASP A 85 0.56 20.01 3.84
C ASP A 85 1.60 19.41 2.87
N ILE A 86 1.61 18.09 2.67
CA ILE A 86 2.43 17.44 1.63
C ILE A 86 1.98 17.92 0.24
N LEU A 87 0.68 17.87 -0.06
CA LEU A 87 0.12 18.31 -1.34
C LEU A 87 0.38 19.80 -1.63
N ARG A 88 0.37 20.66 -0.59
CA ARG A 88 0.72 22.07 -0.73
C ARG A 88 2.20 22.28 -1.03
N THR A 89 3.05 21.48 -0.39
CA THR A 89 4.50 21.52 -0.63
C THR A 89 4.82 21.09 -2.06
N SER A 90 4.09 20.11 -2.58
CA SER A 90 4.24 19.59 -3.93
C SER A 90 3.49 20.39 -5.01
N LYS A 91 3.56 21.73 -5.02
CA LYS A 91 3.09 22.61 -6.12
C LYS A 91 1.82 22.10 -6.85
N CYS A 92 0.80 21.70 -6.11
CA CYS A 92 -0.40 21.09 -6.67
C CYS A 92 -1.13 22.05 -7.62
N LEU A 93 -1.41 21.59 -8.84
CA LEU A 93 -2.20 22.32 -9.84
C LEU A 93 -3.69 21.93 -9.82
N ALA A 94 -4.06 20.94 -9.01
CA ALA A 94 -5.43 20.45 -8.95
C ALA A 94 -6.39 21.45 -8.27
N SER A 95 -7.65 21.39 -8.66
CA SER A 95 -8.73 22.17 -8.04
C SER A 95 -8.87 21.82 -6.55
N SER A 96 -9.18 22.82 -5.72
CA SER A 96 -9.44 22.63 -4.29
C SER A 96 -10.51 21.57 -4.02
N ASP A 97 -11.53 21.48 -4.89
CA ASP A 97 -12.61 20.50 -4.77
C ASP A 97 -12.14 19.07 -5.08
N ALA A 98 -11.25 18.90 -6.07
CA ALA A 98 -10.65 17.60 -6.38
C ALA A 98 -9.76 17.10 -5.24
N ILE A 99 -9.01 18.01 -4.61
CA ILE A 99 -8.17 17.71 -3.43
C ILE A 99 -9.04 17.31 -2.24
N GLU A 100 -10.14 18.02 -1.98
CA GLU A 100 -11.04 17.69 -0.88
C GLU A 100 -11.73 16.33 -1.07
N ASN A 101 -12.19 16.03 -2.30
CA ASN A 101 -12.75 14.73 -2.64
C ASN A 101 -11.72 13.61 -2.45
N PHE A 102 -10.49 13.79 -2.95
CA PHE A 102 -9.38 12.87 -2.73
C PHE A 102 -9.13 12.62 -1.23
N LEU A 103 -9.05 13.68 -0.43
CA LEU A 103 -8.82 13.55 1.02
C LEU A 103 -9.95 12.79 1.71
N ASN A 104 -11.20 13.02 1.32
CA ASN A 104 -12.35 12.30 1.88
C ASN A 104 -12.31 10.81 1.49
N GLU A 105 -12.01 10.48 0.24
CA GLU A 105 -11.85 9.10 -0.22
C GLU A 105 -10.70 8.38 0.53
N LEU A 106 -9.55 9.05 0.70
CA LEU A 106 -8.40 8.49 1.43
C LEU A 106 -8.77 8.17 2.88
N MET A 107 -9.46 9.07 3.59
CA MET A 107 -9.88 8.81 4.97
C MET A 107 -10.84 7.63 5.07
N GLN A 108 -11.79 7.51 4.13
CA GLN A 108 -12.68 6.35 4.09
C GLN A 108 -11.93 5.04 3.87
N LYS A 109 -10.90 5.03 3.01
CA LYS A 109 -10.05 3.86 2.80
C LYS A 109 -9.26 3.51 4.05
N LEU A 110 -8.69 4.50 4.73
CA LEU A 110 -7.91 4.29 5.96
C LEU A 110 -8.78 3.72 7.10
N ASP A 111 -10.05 4.11 7.20
CA ASP A 111 -10.98 3.56 8.20
C ASP A 111 -11.33 2.08 7.97
N THR A 112 -11.06 1.53 6.78
CA THR A 112 -11.37 0.12 6.44
C THR A 112 -10.24 -0.86 6.78
N LEU A 113 -9.08 -0.37 7.22
CA LEU A 113 -7.90 -1.17 7.57
C LEU A 113 -8.10 -1.92 8.89
#